data_AF-A0A3P6Q8C6-F1
#
_entry.id   AF-A0A3P6Q8C6-F1
#
_cell.length_a   1.000
_cell.length_b   1.000
_cell.length_c   1.000
_cell.angle_alpha   90.00
_cell.angle_beta   90.00
_cell.angle_gamma   90.00
#
_symmetry.space_group_name_H-M   'P 1'
#
loop_
_entity.id
_entity.type
_entity.pdbx_description
1 polymer ?
#
loop_
_entity_poly.entity_id
_entity_poly.type
_entity_poly.pdbx_seq_one_letter_code
_entity_poly.pdbx_strand_id
1 'polypeptide(L)'
;MSIEELERAYQESLEKYNTRVLCIINPGNPTGQVLSKKNIEKIIKFAYENRLFIIADEVYQDNVYAEGAKFYSFKSVITSLGEPYSNMELCSFHSCSKGYMGECGLRGGYVEVMNMHPVVFAHFKKMISAKLCPTVLGQVVMDCVANPPKPGEPSYELWIKEKTSILQSLKERAKLVCEEYNAIEGLTCNPVQGAMYAFPQIKMPKKAIDRAKVGGKHIIFRLVPQQNLLPKSYFSNFCFKLMLE
;
A
#
# COMPACT_ATOMS: atom_id res chain seq x y z
N MET A 1 -1.00 10.21 -7.42
CA MET A 1 -0.68 9.44 -8.64
C MET A 1 -1.05 10.28 -9.85
N SER A 2 -0.15 10.43 -10.82
CA SER A 2 -0.44 11.11 -12.10
C SER A 2 -1.22 10.16 -13.00
N ILE A 3 -2.30 10.65 -13.60
CA ILE A 3 -3.10 9.86 -14.56
C ILE A 3 -2.38 9.80 -15.90
N GLU A 4 -1.64 10.85 -16.24
CA GLU A 4 -0.84 10.93 -17.45
C GLU A 4 0.25 9.86 -17.47
N GLU A 5 0.93 9.64 -16.34
CA GLU A 5 1.91 8.56 -16.20
C GLU A 5 1.24 7.17 -16.20
N LEU A 6 0.05 7.04 -15.61
CA LEU A 6 -0.71 5.81 -15.62
C LEU A 6 -1.14 5.42 -17.05
N GLU A 7 -1.60 6.39 -17.83
CA GLU A 7 -1.93 6.24 -19.25
C GLU A 7 -0.69 5.82 -20.05
N ARG A 8 0.42 6.56 -19.90
CA ARG A 8 1.69 6.24 -20.58
C ARG A 8 2.13 4.80 -20.30
N ALA A 9 2.13 4.39 -19.04
CA ALA A 9 2.55 3.06 -18.62
C ALA A 9 1.58 1.97 -19.10
N TYR A 10 0.28 2.25 -19.13
CA TYR A 10 -0.72 1.33 -19.66
C TYR A 10 -0.53 1.11 -21.17
N GLN A 11 -0.38 2.17 -21.96
CA GLN A 11 -0.13 2.08 -23.40
C GLN A 11 1.16 1.29 -23.71
N GLU A 12 2.25 1.57 -22.99
CA GLU A 12 3.51 0.82 -23.13
C GLU A 12 3.33 -0.67 -22.79
N SER A 13 2.50 -0.97 -21.79
CA SER A 13 2.20 -2.35 -21.38
C SER A 13 1.44 -3.12 -22.48
N LEU A 14 0.50 -2.46 -23.17
CA LEU A 14 -0.30 -3.05 -24.23
C LEU A 14 0.50 -3.47 -25.47
N GLU A 15 1.70 -2.92 -25.68
CA GLU A 15 2.59 -3.35 -26.77
C GLU A 15 3.06 -4.81 -26.61
N LYS A 16 3.03 -5.34 -25.38
CA LYS A 16 3.59 -6.66 -25.04
C LYS A 16 2.60 -7.56 -24.30
N TYR A 17 1.64 -6.99 -23.60
CA TYR A 17 0.78 -7.71 -22.67
C TYR A 17 -0.68 -7.36 -22.86
N ASN A 18 -1.55 -8.31 -22.54
CA ASN A 18 -2.97 -8.05 -22.42
C ASN A 18 -3.31 -7.58 -21.00
N THR A 19 -3.03 -6.31 -20.72
CA THR A 19 -3.15 -5.75 -19.36
C THR A 19 -4.61 -5.72 -18.91
N ARG A 20 -4.88 -6.30 -17.73
CA ARG A 20 -6.24 -6.50 -17.18
C ARG A 20 -6.42 -6.07 -15.74
N VAL A 21 -5.34 -5.78 -15.03
CA VAL A 21 -5.36 -5.52 -13.58
C VAL A 21 -4.60 -4.24 -13.28
N LEU A 22 -5.19 -3.41 -12.42
CA LEU A 22 -4.55 -2.25 -11.81
C LEU A 22 -4.42 -2.48 -10.30
N CYS A 23 -3.19 -2.65 -9.83
CA CYS A 23 -2.89 -2.76 -8.40
C CYS A 23 -2.53 -1.38 -7.83
N ILE A 24 -3.22 -0.98 -6.77
CA ILE A 24 -3.02 0.28 -6.07
C ILE A 24 -2.69 -0.02 -4.61
N ILE A 25 -1.60 0.57 -4.12
CA ILE A 25 -1.20 0.49 -2.71
C ILE A 25 -1.49 1.85 -2.06
N ASN A 26 -2.44 1.89 -1.12
CA ASN A 26 -2.86 3.12 -0.46
C ASN A 26 -3.30 2.88 0.99
N PRO A 27 -2.62 3.46 2.00
CA PRO A 27 -1.39 4.25 1.91
C PRO A 27 -0.20 3.49 1.32
N GLY A 28 0.67 4.20 0.60
CA GLY A 28 1.71 3.60 -0.22
C GLY A 28 2.90 3.03 0.56
N ASN A 29 3.43 1.90 0.08
CA ASN A 29 4.67 1.29 0.53
C ASN A 29 5.59 1.09 -0.70
N PRO A 30 6.83 1.61 -0.71
CA PRO A 30 7.58 2.22 0.40
C PRO A 30 7.40 3.73 0.56
N THR A 31 6.57 4.36 -0.27
CA THR A 31 6.58 5.80 -0.50
C THR A 31 5.79 6.65 0.52
N GLY A 32 4.94 6.04 1.35
CA GLY A 32 4.26 6.71 2.46
C GLY A 32 3.17 7.72 2.08
N GLN A 33 2.77 7.80 0.81
CA GLN A 33 1.73 8.70 0.32
C GLN A 33 0.33 8.19 0.63
N VAL A 34 -0.61 9.14 0.83
CA VAL A 34 -2.03 8.86 1.01
C VAL A 34 -2.79 9.51 -0.14
N LEU A 35 -3.53 8.70 -0.91
CA LEU A 35 -4.31 9.20 -2.04
C LEU A 35 -5.52 10.01 -1.55
N SER A 36 -5.73 11.18 -2.15
CA SER A 36 -6.95 11.96 -1.94
C SER A 36 -8.15 11.30 -2.62
N LYS A 37 -9.36 11.54 -2.10
CA LYS A 37 -10.60 11.05 -2.70
C LYS A 37 -10.69 11.38 -4.20
N LYS A 38 -10.41 12.63 -4.58
CA LYS A 38 -10.40 13.08 -5.99
C LYS A 38 -9.40 12.30 -6.85
N ASN A 39 -8.25 11.91 -6.30
CA ASN A 39 -7.30 11.10 -7.05
C ASN A 39 -7.79 9.66 -7.23
N ILE A 40 -8.39 9.07 -6.20
CA ILE A 40 -9.02 7.74 -6.27
C ILE A 40 -10.14 7.74 -7.31
N GLU A 41 -11.00 8.77 -7.33
CA GLU A 41 -12.05 8.91 -8.35
C GLU A 41 -11.49 8.93 -9.77
N LYS A 42 -10.39 9.66 -10.01
CA LYS A 42 -9.71 9.68 -11.32
C LYS A 42 -9.15 8.31 -11.69
N ILE A 43 -8.56 7.58 -10.73
CA ILE A 43 -8.03 6.22 -10.96
C ILE A 43 -9.16 5.25 -11.30
N ILE A 44 -10.29 5.33 -10.60
CA ILE A 44 -11.48 4.49 -10.87
C ILE A 44 -11.99 4.75 -12.29
N LYS A 45 -12.11 6.02 -12.70
CA LYS A 45 -12.55 6.38 -14.05
C LYS A 45 -11.61 5.85 -15.12
N PHE A 46 -10.30 6.02 -14.93
CA PHE A 46 -9.29 5.43 -15.80
C PHE A 46 -9.41 3.90 -15.91
N ALA A 47 -9.58 3.21 -14.78
CA ALA A 47 -9.73 1.76 -14.75
C ALA A 47 -11.04 1.30 -15.42
N TYR A 48 -12.11 2.08 -15.30
CA TYR A 48 -13.38 1.82 -15.97
C TYR A 48 -13.24 1.91 -17.50
N GLU A 49 -12.68 3.03 -17.99
CA GLU A 49 -12.47 3.29 -19.42
C GLU A 49 -11.64 2.18 -20.07
N ASN A 50 -10.65 1.66 -19.35
CA ASN A 50 -9.72 0.63 -19.81
C ASN A 50 -10.11 -0.81 -19.42
N ARG A 51 -11.29 -1.01 -18.82
CA ARG A 51 -11.81 -2.32 -18.38
C ARG A 51 -10.82 -3.10 -17.51
N LEU A 52 -10.25 -2.42 -16.53
CA LEU A 52 -9.27 -2.97 -15.59
C LEU A 52 -9.94 -3.43 -14.29
N PHE A 53 -9.58 -4.62 -13.84
CA PHE A 53 -9.86 -5.12 -12.50
C PHE A 53 -9.02 -4.32 -11.49
N ILE A 54 -9.63 -3.78 -10.43
CA ILE A 54 -8.88 -3.05 -9.40
C ILE A 54 -8.50 -3.97 -8.24
N ILE A 55 -7.21 -4.01 -7.91
CA ILE A 55 -6.70 -4.55 -6.66
C ILE A 55 -6.29 -3.37 -5.78
N ALA A 56 -6.99 -3.17 -4.66
CA ALA A 56 -6.69 -2.13 -3.69
C ALA A 56 -6.03 -2.76 -2.44
N ASP A 57 -4.72 -2.58 -2.31
CA ASP A 57 -3.98 -2.91 -1.11
C ASP A 57 -4.10 -1.76 -0.10
N GLU A 58 -4.95 -1.96 0.91
CA GLU A 58 -5.37 -0.98 1.90
C GLU A 58 -4.91 -1.38 3.32
N VAL A 59 -3.83 -2.16 3.42
CA VAL A 59 -3.34 -2.70 4.71
C VAL A 59 -2.87 -1.61 5.68
N TYR A 60 -2.50 -0.42 5.20
CA TYR A 60 -2.05 0.71 6.03
C TYR A 60 -3.17 1.73 6.33
N GLN A 61 -4.44 1.40 6.12
CA GLN A 61 -5.56 2.35 6.20
C GLN A 61 -5.67 3.14 7.52
N ASP A 62 -5.24 2.56 8.63
CA ASP A 62 -5.22 3.22 9.95
C ASP A 62 -3.97 4.09 10.21
N ASN A 63 -2.93 3.99 9.38
CA ASN A 63 -1.69 4.75 9.50
C ASN A 63 -1.74 5.99 8.59
N VAL A 64 -2.43 7.04 9.03
CA VAL A 64 -2.47 8.33 8.34
C VAL A 64 -2.06 9.44 9.30
N TYR A 65 -1.03 10.21 8.93
CA TYR A 65 -0.36 11.16 9.82
C TYR A 65 -0.39 12.60 9.32
N ALA A 66 -0.37 12.80 8.00
CA ALA A 66 -0.36 14.12 7.41
C ALA A 66 -1.62 14.91 7.78
N GLU A 67 -1.43 16.17 8.12
CA GLU A 67 -2.53 17.07 8.47
C GLU A 67 -3.49 17.23 7.29
N GLY A 68 -4.79 17.11 7.55
CA GLY A 68 -5.85 17.12 6.53
C GLY A 68 -5.91 15.87 5.64
N ALA A 69 -4.97 14.93 5.75
CA ALA A 69 -5.04 13.66 5.05
C ALA A 69 -6.06 12.73 5.73
N LYS A 70 -6.82 12.01 4.90
CA LYS A 70 -7.81 11.03 5.35
C LYS A 70 -7.76 9.82 4.42
N PHE A 71 -7.84 8.63 4.99
CA PHE A 71 -8.01 7.41 4.20
C PHE A 71 -9.45 7.34 3.64
N TYR A 72 -9.55 6.98 2.36
CA TYR A 72 -10.79 6.67 1.68
C TYR A 72 -10.62 5.31 1.02
N SER A 73 -11.47 4.35 1.35
CA SER A 73 -11.39 3.04 0.70
C SER A 73 -11.88 3.12 -0.74
N PHE A 74 -11.26 2.34 -1.63
CA PHE A 74 -11.69 2.22 -3.02
C PHE A 74 -13.15 1.80 -3.11
N LYS A 75 -13.59 0.86 -2.26
CA LYS A 75 -15.00 0.46 -2.16
C LYS A 75 -15.91 1.65 -1.87
N SER A 76 -15.59 2.48 -0.87
CA SER A 76 -16.43 3.62 -0.50
C SER A 76 -16.56 4.62 -1.66
N VAL A 77 -15.47 4.87 -2.38
CA VAL A 77 -15.44 5.83 -3.50
C VAL A 77 -16.15 5.26 -4.73
N ILE A 78 -15.91 4.00 -5.10
CA ILE A 78 -16.62 3.30 -6.18
C ILE A 78 -18.13 3.32 -5.93
N THR A 79 -18.56 2.98 -4.71
CA THR A 79 -19.98 2.95 -4.36
C THR A 79 -20.57 4.36 -4.43
N SER A 80 -19.85 5.37 -3.93
CA SER A 80 -20.31 6.77 -3.96
C SER A 80 -20.41 7.35 -5.36
N LEU A 81 -19.60 6.87 -6.32
CA LEU A 81 -19.66 7.30 -7.72
C LEU A 81 -20.90 6.76 -8.45
N GLY A 82 -21.52 5.69 -7.94
CA GLY A 82 -22.70 5.07 -8.54
C GLY A 82 -22.42 4.44 -9.91
N GLU A 83 -23.48 4.13 -10.65
CA GLU A 83 -23.34 3.55 -11.98
C GLU A 83 -22.71 4.55 -12.97
N PRO A 84 -21.86 4.07 -13.91
CA PRO A 84 -21.52 2.67 -14.15
C PRO A 84 -20.38 2.12 -13.26
N TYR A 85 -19.75 2.97 -12.44
CA TYR A 85 -18.53 2.62 -11.69
C TYR A 85 -18.78 1.62 -10.56
N SER A 86 -19.94 1.67 -9.91
CA SER A 86 -20.33 0.74 -8.83
C SER A 86 -20.39 -0.73 -9.26
N ASN A 87 -20.43 -1.01 -10.56
CA ASN A 87 -20.46 -2.35 -11.14
C ASN A 87 -19.05 -2.87 -11.52
N MET A 88 -17.99 -2.11 -11.25
CA MET A 88 -16.61 -2.52 -11.54
C MET A 88 -16.12 -3.63 -10.61
N GLU A 89 -15.22 -4.46 -11.14
CA GLU A 89 -14.54 -5.51 -10.37
C GLU A 89 -13.49 -4.90 -9.43
N LEU A 90 -13.57 -5.25 -8.14
CA LEU A 90 -12.67 -4.77 -7.10
C LEU A 90 -12.30 -5.92 -6.13
N CYS A 91 -11.02 -5.99 -5.75
CA CYS A 91 -10.56 -6.66 -4.54
C CYS A 91 -9.91 -5.64 -3.59
N SER A 92 -10.47 -5.45 -2.39
CA SER A 92 -9.88 -4.63 -1.33
C SER A 92 -9.24 -5.53 -0.26
N PHE A 93 -7.97 -5.29 0.06
CA PHE A 93 -7.20 -6.10 1.01
C PHE A 93 -6.97 -5.37 2.33
N HIS A 94 -7.09 -6.10 3.44
CA HIS A 94 -6.73 -5.61 4.76
C HIS A 94 -6.02 -6.69 5.60
N SER A 95 -5.27 -6.26 6.62
CA SER A 95 -4.46 -7.15 7.47
C SER A 95 -4.29 -6.62 8.88
N CYS A 96 -4.25 -7.52 9.86
CA CYS A 96 -3.93 -7.18 11.26
C CYS A 96 -2.43 -6.87 11.47
N SER A 97 -1.59 -7.10 10.47
CA SER A 97 -0.12 -7.01 10.62
C SER A 97 0.41 -5.59 10.72
N LYS A 98 -0.39 -4.60 10.29
CA LYS A 98 0.00 -3.18 10.16
C LYS A 98 -0.90 -2.34 11.07
N GLY A 99 -0.84 -1.01 10.96
CA GLY A 99 -1.63 -0.17 11.86
C GLY A 99 -0.94 0.06 13.21
N TYR A 100 -1.72 0.66 14.10
CA TYR A 100 -1.44 0.67 15.54
C TYR A 100 -1.66 -0.71 16.18
N MET A 101 -2.32 -1.64 15.46
CA MET A 101 -2.56 -3.02 15.88
C MET A 101 -1.28 -3.86 15.83
N GLY A 102 -0.59 -3.90 14.68
CA GLY A 102 0.79 -4.41 14.60
C GLY A 102 0.98 -5.93 14.83
N GLU A 103 -0.06 -6.74 14.69
CA GLU A 103 -0.09 -8.16 15.05
C GLU A 103 0.49 -9.09 13.96
N CYS A 104 1.71 -8.80 13.50
CA CYS A 104 2.28 -9.40 12.29
C CYS A 104 2.54 -10.91 12.40
N GLY A 105 2.76 -11.44 13.60
CA GLY A 105 2.96 -12.87 13.86
C GLY A 105 1.68 -13.69 13.80
N LEU A 106 0.51 -13.07 13.98
CA LEU A 106 -0.79 -13.76 14.04
C LEU A 106 -1.35 -14.10 12.64
N ARG A 107 -0.77 -13.50 11.59
CA ARG A 107 -1.05 -13.80 10.16
C ARG A 107 -2.53 -13.69 9.78
N GLY A 108 -3.23 -12.70 10.33
CA GLY A 108 -4.62 -12.36 9.97
C GLY A 108 -4.73 -11.37 8.81
N GLY A 109 -5.74 -11.57 7.98
CA GLY A 109 -6.14 -10.64 6.93
C GLY A 109 -7.42 -11.09 6.23
N TYR A 110 -8.01 -10.20 5.45
CA TYR A 110 -9.14 -10.51 4.58
C TYR A 110 -9.00 -9.83 3.23
N VAL A 111 -9.77 -10.32 2.26
CA VAL A 111 -10.05 -9.64 1.00
C VAL A 111 -11.55 -9.51 0.84
N GLU A 112 -12.02 -8.31 0.53
CA GLU A 112 -13.39 -8.07 0.08
C GLU A 112 -13.40 -8.03 -1.45
N VAL A 113 -14.24 -8.88 -2.05
CA VAL A 113 -14.37 -9.00 -3.51
C VAL A 113 -15.72 -8.47 -3.95
N MET A 114 -15.73 -7.52 -4.88
CA MET A 114 -16.95 -6.96 -5.48
C MET A 114 -16.98 -7.24 -6.99
N ASN A 115 -18.17 -7.61 -7.48
CA ASN A 115 -18.52 -7.73 -8.91
C ASN A 115 -17.62 -8.63 -9.77
N MET A 116 -16.72 -9.42 -9.16
CA MET A 116 -15.81 -10.31 -9.88
C MET A 116 -16.60 -11.26 -10.80
N HIS A 117 -16.13 -11.39 -12.04
CA HIS A 117 -16.79 -12.22 -13.02
C HIS A 117 -17.05 -13.64 -12.48
N PRO A 118 -18.26 -14.22 -12.61
CA PRO A 118 -18.63 -15.47 -11.94
C PRO A 118 -17.70 -16.64 -12.20
N VAL A 119 -17.18 -16.76 -13.43
CA VAL A 119 -16.20 -17.80 -13.80
C VAL A 119 -14.87 -17.60 -13.07
N VAL A 120 -14.39 -16.36 -12.97
CA VAL A 120 -13.15 -16.04 -12.24
C VAL A 120 -13.34 -16.33 -10.75
N PHE A 121 -14.49 -15.93 -10.18
CA PHE A 121 -14.80 -16.19 -8.79
C PHE A 121 -14.95 -17.70 -8.48
N ALA A 122 -15.45 -18.50 -9.42
CA ALA A 122 -15.48 -19.95 -9.29
C ALA A 122 -14.07 -20.56 -9.24
N HIS A 123 -13.14 -20.10 -10.10
CA HIS A 123 -11.74 -20.52 -10.05
C HIS A 123 -11.06 -20.06 -8.75
N PHE A 124 -11.31 -18.84 -8.30
CA PHE A 124 -10.82 -18.34 -7.01
C PHE A 124 -11.29 -19.23 -5.86
N LYS A 125 -12.60 -19.55 -5.80
CA LYS A 125 -13.16 -20.47 -4.80
C LYS A 125 -12.53 -21.85 -4.84
N LYS A 126 -12.32 -22.42 -6.03
CA LYS A 126 -11.64 -23.72 -6.20
C LYS A 126 -10.21 -23.69 -5.68
N MET A 127 -9.47 -22.61 -5.95
CA MET A 127 -8.10 -22.43 -5.47
C MET A 127 -8.04 -22.32 -3.94
N ILE A 128 -8.93 -21.54 -3.32
CA ILE A 128 -8.94 -21.39 -1.87
C ILE A 128 -9.46 -22.64 -1.15
N SER A 129 -10.39 -23.41 -1.75
CA SER A 129 -10.89 -24.65 -1.15
C SER A 129 -9.88 -25.79 -1.21
N ALA A 130 -8.86 -25.70 -2.07
CA ALA A 130 -7.73 -26.62 -2.05
C ALA A 130 -6.80 -26.36 -0.85
N LYS A 131 -6.90 -25.18 -0.23
CA LYS A 131 -6.29 -24.87 1.06
C LYS A 131 -7.35 -25.18 2.14
N LEU A 132 -6.93 -25.58 3.34
CA LEU A 132 -7.85 -25.86 4.47
C LEU A 132 -8.64 -24.59 4.86
N CYS A 133 -8.13 -23.83 5.81
CA CYS A 133 -8.62 -22.50 6.16
C CYS A 133 -7.46 -21.70 6.77
N PRO A 134 -7.56 -20.36 6.83
CA PRO A 134 -6.64 -19.56 7.63
C PRO A 134 -6.67 -19.98 9.09
N THR A 135 -5.60 -19.71 9.84
CA THR A 135 -5.54 -20.04 11.27
C THR A 135 -6.70 -19.40 12.02
N VAL A 136 -7.31 -20.15 12.94
CA VAL A 136 -8.43 -19.62 13.76
C VAL A 136 -8.00 -18.37 14.53
N LEU A 137 -6.77 -18.36 15.06
CA LEU A 137 -6.22 -17.18 15.75
C LEU A 137 -6.14 -15.96 14.82
N GLY A 138 -5.67 -16.12 13.58
CA GLY A 138 -5.64 -15.03 12.61
C GLY A 138 -7.04 -14.52 12.25
N GLN A 139 -8.04 -15.40 12.20
CA GLN A 139 -9.43 -15.03 11.97
C GLN A 139 -10.03 -14.25 13.16
N VAL A 140 -9.82 -14.73 14.39
CA VAL A 140 -10.29 -14.06 15.62
C VAL A 140 -9.68 -12.66 15.75
N VAL A 141 -8.38 -12.52 15.49
CA VAL A 141 -7.71 -11.21 15.53
C VAL A 141 -8.30 -10.26 14.49
N MET A 142 -8.59 -10.75 13.28
CA MET A 142 -9.24 -9.91 12.27
C MET A 142 -10.64 -9.45 12.68
N ASP A 143 -11.40 -10.29 13.37
CA ASP A 143 -12.70 -9.90 13.93
C ASP A 143 -12.55 -8.78 14.96
N CYS A 144 -11.60 -8.91 15.90
CA CYS A 144 -11.29 -7.86 16.87
C CYS A 144 -10.81 -6.55 16.20
N VAL A 145 -10.01 -6.65 15.12
CA VAL A 145 -9.53 -5.48 14.38
C VAL A 145 -10.66 -4.78 13.64
N ALA A 146 -11.58 -5.54 13.04
CA ALA A 146 -12.72 -5.01 12.31
C ALA A 146 -13.86 -4.48 13.20
N ASN A 147 -13.93 -4.95 14.45
CA ASN A 147 -14.95 -4.57 15.43
C ASN A 147 -14.30 -4.10 16.75
N PRO A 148 -13.61 -2.94 16.73
CA PRO A 148 -12.99 -2.39 17.94
C PRO A 148 -14.04 -1.94 18.96
N PRO A 149 -13.62 -1.67 20.22
CA PRO A 149 -14.51 -1.12 21.23
C PRO A 149 -15.28 0.12 20.75
N LYS A 150 -16.53 0.27 21.19
CA LYS A 150 -17.44 1.35 20.80
C LYS A 150 -17.73 2.31 21.97
N PRO A 151 -18.12 3.57 21.69
CA PRO A 151 -18.52 4.50 22.75
C PRO A 151 -19.55 3.89 23.70
N GLY A 152 -19.27 3.93 25.01
CA GLY A 152 -20.10 3.32 26.05
C GLY A 152 -19.68 1.92 26.49
N GLU A 153 -18.76 1.25 25.79
CA GLU A 153 -18.20 -0.03 26.21
C GLU A 153 -17.06 0.16 27.23
N PRO A 154 -16.85 -0.79 28.17
CA PRO A 154 -15.90 -0.60 29.28
C PRO A 154 -14.46 -0.29 28.88
N SER A 155 -13.99 -0.81 27.75
CA SER A 155 -12.61 -0.65 27.27
C SER A 155 -12.42 0.51 26.29
N TYR A 156 -13.50 1.20 25.86
CA TYR A 156 -13.43 2.19 24.79
C TYR A 156 -12.49 3.35 25.10
N GLU A 157 -12.63 3.95 26.29
CA GLU A 157 -11.83 5.11 26.70
C GLU A 157 -10.33 4.79 26.78
N LEU A 158 -9.99 3.58 27.23
CA LEU A 158 -8.60 3.11 27.26
C LEU A 158 -8.10 2.86 25.83
N TRP A 159 -8.88 2.14 25.02
CA TRP A 159 -8.53 1.80 23.65
C TRP A 159 -8.29 3.05 22.78
N ILE A 160 -9.17 4.06 22.83
CA ILE A 160 -9.02 5.27 22.02
C ILE A 160 -7.79 6.08 22.46
N LYS A 161 -7.48 6.10 23.75
CA LYS A 161 -6.29 6.76 24.30
C LYS A 161 -5.02 6.07 23.80
N GLU A 162 -4.94 4.75 23.86
CA GLU A 162 -3.79 3.96 23.40
C GLU A 162 -3.60 4.09 21.89
N LYS A 163 -4.67 3.91 21.10
CA LYS A 163 -4.67 4.11 19.65
C LYS A 163 -4.14 5.50 19.28
N THR A 164 -4.67 6.54 19.90
CA THR A 164 -4.29 7.93 19.60
C THR A 164 -2.83 8.18 19.97
N SER A 165 -2.38 7.68 21.12
CA SER A 165 -0.98 7.79 21.56
C SER A 165 0.00 7.14 20.58
N ILE A 166 -0.29 5.93 20.11
CA ILE A 166 0.54 5.21 19.14
C ILE A 166 0.61 5.98 17.81
N LEU A 167 -0.53 6.42 17.28
CA LEU A 167 -0.59 7.17 16.03
C LEU A 167 0.12 8.52 16.13
N GLN A 168 0.03 9.19 17.27
CA GLN A 168 0.74 10.44 17.53
C GLN A 168 2.26 10.22 17.55
N SER A 169 2.74 9.18 18.24
CA SER A 169 4.16 8.80 18.24
C SER A 169 4.67 8.46 16.83
N LEU A 170 3.86 7.79 16.01
CA LEU A 170 4.21 7.48 14.62
C LEU A 170 4.28 8.74 13.76
N LYS A 171 3.34 9.68 13.93
CA LYS A 171 3.34 10.98 13.25
C LYS A 171 4.59 11.80 13.58
N GLU A 172 4.99 11.86 14.86
CA GLU A 172 6.19 12.58 15.30
C GLU A 172 7.46 11.97 14.70
N ARG A 173 7.58 10.64 14.73
CA ARG A 173 8.71 9.94 14.11
C ARG A 173 8.75 10.13 12.60
N ALA A 174 7.60 10.08 11.92
CA ALA A 174 7.50 10.31 10.48
C ALA A 174 7.98 11.73 10.10
N LYS A 175 7.60 12.74 10.88
CA LYS A 175 8.06 14.12 10.71
C LYS A 175 9.57 14.21 10.92
N LEU A 176 10.06 13.72 12.06
CA LEU A 176 11.49 13.77 12.41
C LEU A 176 12.35 13.11 11.32
N VAL A 177 12.02 11.88 10.91
CA VAL A 177 12.78 11.16 9.86
C VAL A 177 12.81 11.94 8.55
N CYS A 178 11.70 12.56 8.15
CA CYS A 178 11.64 13.36 6.93
C CYS A 178 12.49 14.64 7.03
N GLU A 179 12.47 15.32 8.19
CA GLU A 179 13.28 16.52 8.44
C GLU A 179 14.78 16.18 8.45
N GLU A 180 15.18 15.14 9.19
CA GLU A 180 16.57 14.69 9.26
C GLU A 180 17.11 14.27 7.88
N TYR A 181 16.34 13.53 7.08
CA TYR A 181 16.78 13.19 5.73
C TYR A 181 16.95 14.42 4.83
N ASN A 182 16.08 15.42 4.94
CA ASN A 182 16.19 16.63 4.13
C ASN A 182 17.29 17.59 4.62
N ALA A 183 17.79 17.44 5.84
CA ALA A 183 18.93 18.20 6.36
C ALA A 183 20.29 17.68 5.83
N ILE A 184 20.34 16.44 5.34
CA ILE A 184 21.56 15.82 4.83
C ILE A 184 21.79 16.22 3.37
N GLU A 185 22.97 16.77 3.07
CA GLU A 185 23.35 17.14 1.70
C GLU A 185 23.28 15.92 0.76
N GLY A 186 22.60 16.10 -0.38
CA GLY A 186 22.45 15.06 -1.39
C GLY A 186 21.33 14.06 -1.09
N LEU A 187 20.56 14.25 -0.01
CA LEU A 187 19.30 13.54 0.24
C LEU A 187 18.10 14.44 -0.02
N THR A 188 16.98 13.84 -0.43
CA THR A 188 15.68 14.49 -0.51
C THR A 188 14.60 13.49 -0.15
N CYS A 189 13.74 13.81 0.81
CA CYS A 189 12.66 12.93 1.27
C CYS A 189 11.31 13.62 1.11
N ASN A 190 10.37 12.92 0.47
CA ASN A 190 8.98 13.36 0.44
C ASN A 190 8.35 13.23 1.84
N PRO A 191 7.33 14.06 2.15
CA PRO A 191 6.57 13.91 3.40
C PRO A 191 5.97 12.52 3.53
N VAL A 192 6.17 11.90 4.70
CA VAL A 192 5.56 10.62 5.05
C VAL A 192 4.14 10.86 5.54
N GLN A 193 3.16 10.71 4.65
CA GLN A 193 1.76 11.00 4.92
C GLN A 193 1.06 9.86 5.69
N GLY A 194 1.57 8.64 5.59
CA GLY A 194 1.02 7.45 6.20
C GLY A 194 1.96 6.24 6.14
N ALA A 195 1.42 5.05 6.38
CA ALA A 195 2.16 3.79 6.47
C ALA A 195 3.28 3.82 7.55
N MET A 196 4.46 3.25 7.27
CA MET A 196 5.57 3.15 8.24
C MET A 196 6.93 3.46 7.62
N TYR A 197 6.97 3.96 6.38
CA TYR A 197 8.22 4.07 5.61
C TYR A 197 8.43 5.47 5.06
N ALA A 198 9.69 5.91 5.12
CA ALA A 198 10.21 7.00 4.33
C ALA A 198 11.00 6.43 3.15
N PHE A 199 10.98 7.12 2.02
CA PHE A 199 11.70 6.69 0.81
C PHE A 199 12.56 7.82 0.25
N PRO A 200 13.66 8.18 0.92
CA PRO A 200 14.51 9.27 0.50
C PRO A 200 15.22 8.95 -0.82
N GLN A 201 15.31 9.95 -1.68
CA GLN A 201 16.14 9.95 -2.87
C GLN A 201 17.56 10.37 -2.51
N ILE A 202 18.54 9.59 -2.97
CA ILE A 202 19.96 9.93 -2.87
C ILE A 202 20.44 10.46 -4.22
N LYS A 203 20.98 11.68 -4.23
CA LYS A 203 21.68 12.26 -5.39
C LYS A 203 23.11 11.72 -5.44
N MET A 204 23.30 10.66 -6.21
CA MET A 204 24.60 9.99 -6.32
C MET A 204 25.61 10.81 -7.16
N PRO A 205 26.84 11.04 -6.67
CA PRO A 205 27.90 11.65 -7.48
C PRO A 205 28.29 10.78 -8.68
N LYS A 206 28.66 11.41 -9.81
CA LYS A 206 29.06 10.71 -11.04
C LYS A 206 30.16 9.67 -10.80
N LYS A 207 31.18 10.01 -10.01
CA LYS A 207 32.26 9.09 -9.62
C LYS A 207 31.75 7.82 -8.93
N ALA A 208 30.72 7.93 -8.10
CA ALA A 208 30.12 6.77 -7.41
C ALA A 208 29.34 5.89 -8.38
N ILE A 209 28.62 6.50 -9.33
CA ILE A 209 27.90 5.80 -10.40
C ILE A 209 28.88 5.04 -11.29
N ASP A 210 29.93 5.70 -11.77
CA ASP A 210 30.93 5.10 -12.66
C ASP A 210 31.65 3.94 -11.96
N ARG A 211 32.02 4.10 -10.68
CA ARG A 211 32.63 3.03 -9.89
C ARG A 211 31.73 1.80 -9.73
N ALA A 212 30.42 2.01 -9.54
CA ALA A 212 29.49 0.89 -9.43
C ALA A 212 29.28 0.14 -10.75
N LYS A 213 29.31 0.83 -11.88
CA LYS A 213 29.26 0.20 -13.21
C LYS A 213 30.46 -0.73 -13.42
N VAL A 214 31.66 -0.30 -13.03
CA VAL A 214 32.89 -1.11 -13.15
C VAL A 214 32.87 -2.34 -12.22
N GLY A 215 32.28 -2.22 -11.03
CA GLY A 215 32.29 -3.29 -10.02
C GLY A 215 31.20 -4.36 -10.19
N GLY A 216 30.30 -4.25 -11.18
CA GLY A 216 29.16 -5.17 -11.36
C GLY A 216 28.18 -5.21 -10.17
N LYS A 217 28.30 -4.28 -9.22
CA LYS A 217 27.52 -4.24 -7.97
C LYS A 217 26.75 -2.93 -7.92
N HIS A 218 25.47 -2.99 -7.55
CA HIS A 218 24.70 -1.79 -7.20
C HIS A 218 25.41 -1.00 -6.09
N ILE A 219 25.47 0.33 -6.20
CA ILE A 219 26.18 1.25 -5.27
C ILE A 219 25.85 0.94 -3.79
N ILE A 220 24.63 0.47 -3.51
CA ILE A 220 24.11 0.24 -2.18
C ILE A 220 24.78 -0.94 -1.45
N PHE A 221 25.49 -1.85 -2.15
CA PHE A 221 26.24 -2.94 -1.51
C PHE A 221 27.38 -2.48 -0.58
N ARG A 222 27.78 -1.20 -0.60
CA ARG A 222 28.71 -0.64 0.39
C ARG A 222 28.04 -0.09 1.65
N LEU A 223 26.77 0.34 1.56
CA LEU A 223 26.02 0.87 2.71
C LEU A 223 25.32 -0.25 3.49
N VAL A 224 24.92 -1.34 2.83
CA VAL A 224 24.22 -2.48 3.47
C VAL A 224 25.03 -3.12 4.60
N PRO A 225 26.33 -3.42 4.46
CA PRO A 225 27.11 -4.02 5.56
C PRO A 225 27.37 -3.05 6.73
N GLN A 226 27.21 -1.74 6.51
CA GLN A 226 27.50 -0.72 7.52
C GLN A 226 26.24 -0.16 8.19
N GLN A 227 25.07 -0.19 7.54
CA GLN A 227 23.87 0.53 7.98
C GLN A 227 22.51 -0.18 7.70
N ASN A 228 22.47 -1.43 7.20
CA ASN A 228 21.23 -2.21 6.98
C ASN A 228 20.12 -1.47 6.15
N LEU A 229 20.50 -0.80 5.06
CA LEU A 229 19.55 -0.09 4.19
C LEU A 229 18.98 -0.97 3.05
N LEU A 230 17.69 -0.85 2.74
CA LEU A 230 17.04 -1.56 1.62
C LEU A 230 17.09 -0.74 0.31
N PRO A 231 17.63 -1.28 -0.80
CA PRO A 231 17.75 -0.53 -2.06
C PRO A 231 16.44 -0.33 -2.82
N LYS A 232 16.32 0.79 -3.56
CA LYS A 232 15.24 1.00 -4.54
C LYS A 232 15.09 -0.14 -5.57
N SER A 233 16.20 -0.76 -5.99
CA SER A 233 16.18 -1.86 -6.98
C SER A 233 15.39 -3.08 -6.54
N TYR A 234 15.18 -3.27 -5.23
CA TYR A 234 14.29 -4.31 -4.72
C TYR A 234 12.82 -3.98 -4.97
N PHE A 235 12.43 -2.70 -4.95
CA PHE A 235 11.04 -2.28 -5.13
C PHE A 235 10.62 -2.21 -6.60
N SER A 236 11.53 -1.85 -7.53
CA SER A 236 11.21 -1.80 -8.97
C SER A 236 10.99 -3.17 -9.60
N ASN A 237 11.64 -4.23 -9.07
CA ASN A 237 11.51 -5.59 -9.59
C ASN A 237 10.44 -6.42 -8.87
N PHE A 238 10.07 -6.08 -7.63
CA PHE A 238 9.16 -6.88 -6.81
C PHE A 238 7.69 -6.75 -7.23
N CYS A 239 7.23 -5.56 -7.65
CA CYS A 239 5.84 -5.38 -8.11
C CYS A 239 5.52 -6.14 -9.41
N PHE A 240 6.52 -6.41 -10.26
CA PHE A 240 6.33 -7.16 -11.51
C PHE A 240 6.38 -8.68 -11.32
N LYS A 241 7.15 -9.17 -10.34
CA LYS A 241 7.43 -10.61 -10.22
C LYS A 241 6.32 -11.41 -9.54
N LEU A 242 5.56 -10.79 -8.65
CA LEU A 242 4.46 -11.45 -7.91
C LEU A 242 3.18 -11.71 -8.73
N MET A 243 3.10 -11.23 -9.98
CA MET A 243 1.95 -11.47 -10.87
C MET A 243 2.30 -12.32 -12.10
N LEU A 244 3.55 -12.79 -12.22
CA LEU A 244 4.06 -13.53 -13.39
C LEU A 244 4.63 -14.92 -13.03
N GLU A 245 4.55 -15.34 -11.77
CA GLU A 245 4.82 -16.71 -11.30
C GLU A 245 3.53 -17.30 -10.71
#